data_AF-A0A5M8Q2W0-F1
#
_entry.id   AF-A0A5M8Q2W0-F1
#
_cell.length_a   1.000
_cell.length_b   1.000
_cell.length_c   1.000
_cell.angle_alpha   90.00
_cell.angle_beta   90.00
_cell.angle_gamma   90.00
#
_symmetry.space_group_name_H-M   'P 1'
#
loop_
_entity.id
_entity.type
_entity.pdbx_description
1 polymer ?
#
loop_
_entity_poly.entity_id
_entity_poly.type
_entity_poly.pdbx_seq_one_letter_code
_entity_poly.pdbx_strand_id
1 'polypeptide(L)'
;MSEEEELVRKLFDELIKHLIVLSLPADYQKEYIGGGDTGDELALDFENYYILQKEQYLKYGLINHEQESQLDSIEAFFDERSGQEHLDFWEGVKTHSDWIKVREWAKECLEALGKQDYGINVRYEYEKNYFDGQEQWLMHSTETVLIKKSSS
;
A
#
# COMPACT_ATOMS: atom_id res chain seq x y z
N MET A 1 -19.03 -10.92 15.22
CA MET A 1 -18.22 -9.87 14.57
C MET A 1 -19.00 -8.58 14.65
N SER A 2 -18.44 -7.55 15.30
CA SER A 2 -19.05 -6.22 15.36
C SER A 2 -18.78 -5.43 14.08
N GLU A 3 -19.53 -4.36 13.84
CA GLU A 3 -19.27 -3.42 12.73
C GLU A 3 -17.85 -2.83 12.81
N GLU A 4 -17.37 -2.56 14.03
CA GLU A 4 -15.99 -2.13 14.30
C GLU A 4 -14.96 -3.18 13.84
N GLU A 5 -15.15 -4.46 14.19
CA GLU A 5 -14.23 -5.53 13.77
C GLU A 5 -14.24 -5.70 12.24
N GLU A 6 -15.40 -5.55 11.59
CA GLU A 6 -15.50 -5.62 10.13
C GLU A 6 -14.75 -4.46 9.46
N LEU A 7 -14.87 -3.23 9.99
CA LEU A 7 -14.14 -2.07 9.50
C LEU A 7 -12.62 -2.26 9.65
N VAL A 8 -12.16 -2.74 10.81
CA VAL A 8 -10.74 -2.98 11.05
C VAL A 8 -10.18 -4.04 10.09
N ARG A 9 -10.95 -5.10 9.80
CA ARG A 9 -10.55 -6.11 8.80
C ARG A 9 -10.44 -5.53 7.39
N LYS A 10 -11.35 -4.62 7.00
CA LYS A 10 -11.25 -3.92 5.70
C LYS A 10 -10.01 -3.05 5.62
N LEU A 11 -9.71 -2.29 6.68
CA LEU A 11 -8.48 -1.49 6.75
C LEU A 11 -7.23 -2.37 6.72
N PHE A 12 -7.27 -3.53 7.36
CA PHE A 12 -6.19 -4.50 7.29
C PHE A 12 -5.99 -5.03 5.86
N ASP A 13 -7.06 -5.28 5.11
CA ASP A 13 -6.94 -5.62 3.69
C ASP A 13 -6.29 -4.50 2.88
N GLU A 14 -6.54 -3.22 3.18
CA GLU A 14 -5.82 -2.10 2.56
C GLU A 14 -4.33 -2.10 2.92
N LEU A 15 -3.95 -2.38 4.18
CA LEU A 15 -2.55 -2.56 4.56
C LEU A 15 -1.89 -3.68 3.74
N ILE A 16 -2.57 -4.82 3.53
CA ILE A 16 -2.03 -5.91 2.71
C ILE A 16 -1.84 -5.48 1.25
N LYS A 17 -2.81 -4.77 0.66
CA LYS A 17 -2.66 -4.23 -0.70
C LYS A 17 -1.48 -3.28 -0.78
N HIS A 18 -1.33 -2.42 0.22
CA HIS A 18 -0.25 -1.45 0.26
C HIS A 18 1.13 -2.10 0.39
N LEU A 19 1.28 -3.09 1.27
CA LEU A 19 2.49 -3.91 1.37
C LEU A 19 2.81 -4.62 0.05
N ILE A 20 1.79 -5.10 -0.68
CA ILE A 20 1.98 -5.64 -2.02
C ILE A 20 2.56 -4.57 -2.93
N VAL A 21 1.98 -3.37 -3.00
CA VAL A 21 2.51 -2.26 -3.81
C VAL A 21 3.94 -1.89 -3.41
N LEU A 22 4.21 -1.73 -2.11
CA LEU A 22 5.55 -1.45 -1.57
C LEU A 22 6.58 -2.51 -1.98
N SER A 23 6.17 -3.77 -2.16
CA SER A 23 7.06 -4.86 -2.59
C SER A 23 7.39 -4.86 -4.09
N LEU A 24 6.63 -4.11 -4.91
CA LEU A 24 6.75 -4.13 -6.37
C LEU A 24 7.91 -3.27 -6.88
N PRO A 25 8.36 -3.50 -8.12
CA PRO A 25 9.27 -2.58 -8.81
C PRO A 25 8.72 -1.16 -8.91
N ALA A 26 9.62 -0.17 -8.95
CA ALA A 26 9.28 1.26 -8.99
C ALA A 26 8.26 1.65 -10.07
N ASP A 27 8.33 1.03 -11.25
CA ASP A 27 7.44 1.39 -12.35
C ASP A 27 5.97 1.01 -12.02
N TYR A 28 5.74 -0.11 -11.34
CA TYR A 28 4.41 -0.50 -10.86
C TYR A 28 3.95 0.34 -9.66
N GLN A 29 4.86 0.71 -8.77
CA GLN A 29 4.57 1.61 -7.65
C GLN A 29 4.07 2.97 -8.17
N LYS A 30 4.75 3.52 -9.18
CA LYS A 30 4.37 4.77 -9.83
C LYS A 30 3.03 4.66 -10.56
N GLU A 31 2.78 3.56 -11.25
CA GLU A 31 1.50 3.31 -11.92
C GLU A 31 0.35 3.23 -10.92
N TYR A 32 0.56 2.59 -9.76
CA TYR A 32 -0.44 2.46 -8.71
C TYR A 32 -0.80 3.80 -8.07
N ILE A 33 0.20 4.60 -7.70
CA ILE A 33 -0.01 5.93 -7.11
C ILE A 33 -0.57 6.90 -8.16
N GLY A 34 -0.19 6.75 -9.43
CA GLY A 34 -0.70 7.52 -10.57
C GLY A 34 -0.13 8.94 -10.67
N GLY A 35 -0.19 9.74 -9.60
CA GLY A 35 0.32 11.11 -9.56
C GLY A 35 0.74 11.55 -8.16
N GLY A 36 1.65 12.53 -8.09
CA GLY A 36 2.29 12.95 -6.84
C GLY A 36 3.73 12.45 -6.73
N ASP A 37 4.39 12.77 -5.61
CA ASP A 37 5.68 12.16 -5.28
C ASP A 37 5.43 10.74 -4.76
N THR A 38 5.73 9.75 -5.60
CA THR A 38 5.48 8.35 -5.28
C THR A 38 6.11 7.91 -3.97
N GLY A 39 7.28 8.46 -3.59
CA GLY A 39 7.92 8.07 -2.34
C GLY A 39 7.11 8.51 -1.12
N ASP A 40 6.71 9.78 -1.12
CA ASP A 40 5.91 10.37 -0.05
C ASP A 40 4.53 9.70 0.05
N GLU A 41 3.83 9.54 -1.07
CA GLU A 41 2.50 8.91 -1.08
C GLU A 41 2.56 7.46 -0.55
N LEU A 42 3.61 6.71 -0.91
CA LEU A 42 3.81 5.35 -0.38
C LEU A 42 4.04 5.32 1.13
N ALA A 43 4.76 6.30 1.69
CA ALA A 43 4.95 6.36 3.14
C ALA A 43 3.67 6.83 3.86
N LEU A 44 2.99 7.84 3.33
CA LEU A 44 1.73 8.35 3.89
C LEU A 44 0.63 7.29 3.91
N ASP A 45 0.47 6.52 2.83
CA ASP A 45 -0.48 5.41 2.79
C ASP A 45 -0.10 4.32 3.82
N PHE A 46 1.20 4.06 4.00
CA PHE A 46 1.65 3.10 5.01
C PHE A 46 1.30 3.57 6.42
N GLU A 47 1.57 4.83 6.77
CA GLU A 47 1.19 5.43 8.05
C GLU A 47 -0.32 5.34 8.29
N ASN A 48 -1.12 5.69 7.27
CA ASN A 48 -2.58 5.69 7.33
C ASN A 48 -3.16 4.29 7.58
N TYR A 49 -2.64 3.27 6.88
CA TYR A 49 -3.15 1.91 7.01
C TYR A 49 -2.53 1.15 8.19
N TYR A 50 -1.29 1.42 8.58
CA TYR A 50 -0.64 0.71 9.68
C TYR A 50 -0.71 1.47 11.00
N ILE A 51 -0.04 2.62 11.09
CA ILE A 51 0.22 3.30 12.37
C ILE A 51 -1.07 3.71 13.07
N LEU A 52 -2.03 4.24 12.31
CA LEU A 52 -3.32 4.66 12.87
C LEU A 52 -4.17 3.47 13.36
N GLN A 53 -3.86 2.24 12.93
CA GLN A 53 -4.71 1.06 13.14
C GLN A 53 -4.03 -0.07 13.93
N LYS A 54 -2.73 -0.02 14.18
CA LYS A 54 -1.94 -1.15 14.72
C LYS A 54 -2.48 -1.72 16.03
N GLU A 55 -2.92 -0.85 16.94
CA GLU A 55 -3.53 -1.27 18.22
C GLU A 55 -4.82 -2.09 18.00
N GLN A 56 -5.62 -1.72 16.99
CA GLN A 56 -6.81 -2.47 16.62
C GLN A 56 -6.44 -3.81 15.99
N TYR A 57 -5.39 -3.85 15.16
CA TYR A 57 -4.92 -5.11 14.56
C TYR A 57 -4.45 -6.12 15.60
N LEU A 58 -3.73 -5.67 16.63
CA LEU A 58 -3.35 -6.49 17.78
C LEU A 58 -4.59 -6.95 18.58
N LYS A 59 -5.49 -6.02 18.92
CA LYS A 59 -6.73 -6.30 19.67
C LYS A 59 -7.57 -7.40 19.01
N TYR A 60 -7.68 -7.40 17.67
CA TYR A 60 -8.45 -8.39 16.92
C TYR A 60 -7.62 -9.59 16.43
N GLY A 61 -6.35 -9.69 16.81
CA GLY A 61 -5.46 -10.79 16.45
C GLY A 61 -5.19 -10.91 14.95
N LEU A 62 -5.26 -9.79 14.22
CA LEU A 62 -4.90 -9.73 12.80
C LEU A 62 -3.38 -9.72 12.61
N ILE A 63 -2.67 -9.17 13.60
CA ILE A 63 -1.22 -9.27 13.73
C ILE A 63 -0.85 -9.70 15.16
N ASN A 64 0.36 -10.22 15.32
CA ASN A 64 1.00 -10.45 16.61
C ASN A 64 2.19 -9.47 16.81
N HIS A 65 2.81 -9.48 17.98
CA HIS A 65 3.92 -8.56 18.30
C HIS A 65 5.18 -8.77 17.44
N GLU A 66 5.42 -9.97 16.91
CA GLU A 66 6.54 -10.20 16.00
C GLU A 66 6.28 -9.52 14.64
N GLN A 67 5.06 -9.65 14.12
CA GLN A 67 4.63 -8.99 12.89
C GLN A 67 4.55 -7.47 13.06
N GLU A 68 4.09 -6.97 14.21
CA GLU A 68 4.15 -5.56 14.58
C GLU A 68 5.58 -5.03 14.51
N SER A 69 6.55 -5.73 15.12
CA SER A 69 7.95 -5.30 15.09
C SER A 69 8.54 -5.22 13.69
N GLN A 70 8.08 -6.07 12.76
CA GLN A 70 8.51 -6.01 11.36
C GLN A 70 7.92 -4.79 10.64
N LEU A 71 6.63 -4.51 10.86
CA LEU A 71 5.95 -3.34 10.30
C LEU A 71 6.53 -2.02 10.87
N ASP A 72 6.82 -1.98 12.17
CA ASP A 72 7.47 -0.84 12.83
C ASP A 72 8.87 -0.56 12.26
N SER A 73 9.56 -1.56 11.71
CA SER A 73 10.87 -1.37 11.09
C SER A 73 10.79 -0.57 9.79
N ILE A 74 9.71 -0.75 9.02
CA ILE A 74 9.45 0.07 7.82
C ILE A 74 9.13 1.51 8.23
N GLU A 75 8.27 1.68 9.23
CA GLU A 75 7.90 3.01 9.73
C GLU A 75 9.12 3.79 10.22
N ALA A 76 9.90 3.18 11.12
CA ALA A 76 11.08 3.82 11.69
C ALA A 76 12.06 4.24 10.57
N PHE A 77 12.16 3.46 9.51
CA PHE A 77 13.01 3.77 8.37
C PHE A 77 12.54 4.98 7.55
N PHE A 78 11.21 5.13 7.40
CA PHE A 78 10.61 6.31 6.79
C PHE A 78 10.78 7.54 7.68
N ASP A 79 10.52 7.42 8.99
CA ASP A 79 10.67 8.52 9.96
C ASP A 79 12.12 9.02 10.04
N GLU A 80 13.11 8.13 10.04
CA GLU A 80 14.54 8.48 9.97
C GLU A 80 14.91 9.28 8.73
N ARG A 81 14.15 9.15 7.64
CA ARG A 81 14.35 9.87 6.37
C ARG A 81 13.42 11.06 6.23
N SER A 82 12.64 11.38 7.25
CA SER A 82 11.78 12.56 7.22
C SER A 82 12.62 13.84 7.13
N GLY A 83 12.07 14.85 6.45
CA GLY A 83 12.70 16.17 6.34
C GLY A 83 13.52 16.40 5.08
N GLN A 84 13.99 17.64 4.92
CA GLN A 84 14.54 18.14 3.66
C GLN A 84 15.93 17.59 3.31
N GLU A 85 16.60 16.90 4.23
CA GLU A 85 17.95 16.35 4.01
C GLU A 85 17.95 15.05 3.19
N HIS A 86 16.77 14.45 3.00
CA HIS A 86 16.59 13.14 2.36
C HIS A 86 15.66 13.18 1.14
N LEU A 87 15.54 14.33 0.47
CA LEU A 87 14.71 14.48 -0.73
C LEU A 87 15.08 13.49 -1.84
N ASP A 88 16.36 13.12 -1.94
CA ASP A 88 16.86 12.14 -2.91
C ASP A 88 16.35 10.73 -2.65
N PHE A 89 16.00 10.40 -1.41
CA PHE A 89 15.31 9.16 -1.06
C PHE A 89 13.86 9.21 -1.56
N TRP A 90 13.10 10.25 -1.20
CA TRP A 90 11.68 10.38 -1.52
C TRP A 90 11.41 10.43 -3.03
N GLU A 91 12.11 11.32 -3.75
CA GLU A 91 12.02 11.44 -5.20
C GLU A 91 12.63 10.21 -5.93
N GLY A 92 13.47 9.46 -5.21
CA GLY A 92 14.35 8.42 -5.72
C GLY A 92 13.77 7.01 -5.73
N VAL A 93 12.45 6.80 -5.72
CA VAL A 93 11.83 5.44 -5.69
C VAL A 93 12.47 4.44 -6.66
N LYS A 94 12.85 4.88 -7.87
CA LYS A 94 13.45 4.04 -8.90
C LYS A 94 14.97 3.84 -8.75
N THR A 95 15.67 4.84 -8.20
CA THR A 95 17.13 4.98 -8.32
C THR A 95 17.86 4.84 -7.00
N HIS A 96 17.21 5.18 -5.88
CA HIS A 96 17.83 5.17 -4.57
C HIS A 96 17.81 3.74 -3.99
N SER A 97 18.98 3.27 -3.53
CA SER A 97 19.16 1.87 -3.10
C SER A 97 18.35 1.49 -1.87
N ASP A 98 18.02 2.44 -1.01
CA ASP A 98 17.21 2.16 0.19
C ASP A 98 15.79 1.68 -0.15
N TRP A 99 15.24 2.06 -1.30
CA TRP A 99 13.95 1.50 -1.76
C TRP A 99 14.03 0.01 -2.11
N ILE A 100 15.23 -0.55 -2.31
CA ILE A 100 15.40 -2.01 -2.44
C ILE A 100 15.09 -2.66 -1.08
N LYS A 101 15.62 -2.10 0.02
CA LYS A 101 15.37 -2.60 1.37
C LYS A 101 13.90 -2.50 1.76
N VAL A 102 13.26 -1.36 1.47
CA VAL A 102 11.81 -1.18 1.71
C VAL A 102 10.98 -2.26 1.00
N ARG A 103 11.31 -2.57 -0.27
CA ARG A 103 10.65 -3.64 -1.02
C ARG A 103 10.89 -5.01 -0.42
N GLU A 104 12.09 -5.29 0.07
CA GLU A 104 12.44 -6.56 0.71
C GLU A 104 11.67 -6.73 2.03
N TRP A 105 11.70 -5.73 2.91
CA TRP A 105 10.94 -5.75 4.16
C TRP A 105 9.44 -5.88 3.95
N ALA A 106 8.88 -5.22 2.93
CA ALA A 106 7.47 -5.37 2.59
C ALA A 106 7.13 -6.83 2.20
N LYS A 107 8.03 -7.53 1.49
CA LYS A 107 7.86 -8.96 1.17
C LYS A 107 7.94 -9.82 2.42
N GLU A 108 8.91 -9.56 3.28
CA GLU A 108 9.08 -10.29 4.54
C GLU A 108 7.85 -10.13 5.45
N CYS A 109 7.30 -8.92 5.53
CA CYS A 109 6.04 -8.67 6.23
C CYS A 109 4.89 -9.49 5.62
N LEU A 110 4.75 -9.52 4.29
CA LEU A 110 3.73 -10.33 3.62
C LEU A 110 3.89 -11.82 3.92
N GLU A 111 5.12 -12.34 3.94
CA GLU A 111 5.41 -13.73 4.31
C GLU A 111 5.03 -14.03 5.77
N ALA A 112 5.44 -13.17 6.70
CA ALA A 112 5.11 -13.30 8.11
C ALA A 112 3.60 -13.26 8.37
N LEU A 113 2.85 -12.48 7.58
CA LEU A 113 1.39 -12.38 7.62
C LEU A 113 0.68 -13.53 6.89
N GLY A 114 1.41 -14.43 6.22
CA GLY A 114 0.84 -15.52 5.41
C GLY A 114 0.12 -15.01 4.15
N LYS A 115 0.57 -13.87 3.61
CA LYS A 115 -0.01 -13.15 2.46
C LYS A 115 0.92 -13.10 1.24
N GLN A 116 2.03 -13.82 1.23
CA GLN A 116 2.98 -13.88 0.11
C GLN A 116 2.35 -14.33 -1.22
N ASP A 117 1.33 -15.19 -1.13
CA ASP A 117 0.58 -15.69 -2.28
C ASP A 117 -0.49 -14.72 -2.76
N TYR A 118 -0.60 -13.52 -2.18
CA TYR A 118 -1.55 -12.51 -2.62
C TYR A 118 -0.90 -11.54 -3.61
N GLY A 119 -1.73 -10.98 -4.48
CA GLY A 119 -1.43 -9.87 -5.36
C GLY A 119 -2.60 -8.90 -5.37
N ILE A 120 -2.46 -7.83 -6.16
CA ILE A 120 -3.54 -6.88 -6.41
C ILE A 120 -3.96 -6.94 -7.87
N ASN A 121 -5.24 -6.69 -8.12
CA ASN A 121 -5.75 -6.39 -9.45
C ASN A 121 -6.41 -5.02 -9.40
N VAL A 122 -6.05 -4.15 -10.34
CA VAL A 122 -6.60 -2.80 -10.45
C VAL A 122 -7.65 -2.82 -11.55
N ARG A 123 -8.89 -2.51 -11.18
CA ARG A 123 -10.01 -2.39 -12.12
C ARG A 123 -10.30 -0.92 -12.35
N TYR A 124 -10.33 -0.55 -13.62
CA TYR A 124 -10.69 0.78 -14.04
C TYR A 124 -12.10 0.76 -14.62
N GLU A 125 -13.00 1.51 -14.01
CA GLU A 125 -14.31 1.78 -14.58
C GLU A 125 -14.34 3.22 -15.09
N TYR A 126 -14.92 3.38 -16.28
CA TYR A 126 -15.05 4.67 -16.92
C TYR A 126 -16.52 4.91 -17.24
N GLU A 127 -17.06 6.00 -16.71
CA GLU A 127 -18.39 6.47 -17.09
C GLU A 127 -18.25 7.61 -18.10
N LYS A 128 -18.81 7.38 -19.28
CA LYS A 128 -18.91 8.38 -20.35
C LYS A 128 -20.33 8.91 -20.40
N ASN A 129 -20.46 10.21 -20.60
CA ASN A 129 -21.74 10.82 -20.91
C ASN A 129 -21.63 11.65 -22.19
N TYR A 130 -22.74 11.84 -22.89
CA TYR A 130 -22.80 12.65 -24.10
C TYR A 130 -23.55 13.94 -23.78
N PHE A 131 -22.84 15.07 -23.83
CA PHE A 131 -23.43 16.39 -23.68
C PHE A 131 -23.24 17.17 -24.98
N ASP A 132 -24.34 17.63 -25.59
CA ASP A 132 -24.36 18.35 -26.87
C ASP A 132 -23.62 17.64 -28.02
N GLY A 133 -23.78 16.32 -28.13
CA GLY A 133 -23.12 15.51 -29.17
C GLY A 133 -21.62 15.32 -29.00
N GLN A 134 -21.03 15.83 -27.91
CA GLN A 134 -19.63 15.61 -27.56
C GLN A 134 -19.51 14.60 -26.41
N GLU A 135 -18.51 13.71 -26.53
CA GLU A 135 -18.16 12.75 -25.49
C GLU A 135 -17.47 13.49 -24.34
N GLN A 136 -18.01 13.35 -23.13
CA GLN A 136 -17.39 13.86 -21.90
C GLN A 136 -17.14 12.70 -20.93
N TRP A 137 -15.92 12.63 -20.41
CA TRP A 137 -15.57 11.72 -19.32
C TRP A 137 -16.16 12.28 -18.03
N LEU A 138 -17.11 11.56 -17.43
CA LEU A 138 -17.84 12.04 -16.26
C LEU A 138 -17.19 11.54 -14.96
N MET A 139 -16.71 10.29 -14.98
CA MET A 139 -16.12 9.65 -13.80
C MET A 139 -15.08 8.60 -14.22
N HIS A 140 -13.96 8.62 -13.51
CA HIS A 140 -12.99 7.54 -13.49
C HIS A 140 -12.97 6.97 -12.07
N SER A 141 -13.28 5.69 -11.92
CA SER A 141 -13.15 4.98 -10.64
C SER A 141 -12.14 3.85 -10.77
N THR A 142 -11.32 3.73 -9.74
CA THR A 142 -10.31 2.68 -9.61
C THR A 142 -10.67 1.82 -8.40
N GLU A 143 -10.85 0.51 -8.62
CA GLU A 143 -11.05 -0.46 -7.56
C GLU A 143 -9.83 -1.40 -7.50
N THR A 144 -9.12 -1.39 -6.36
CA THR A 144 -8.03 -2.33 -6.09
C THR A 144 -8.55 -3.51 -5.28
N VAL A 145 -8.46 -4.71 -5.85
CA VAL A 145 -8.92 -5.95 -5.19
C VAL A 145 -7.75 -6.88 -4.89
N LEU A 146 -7.76 -7.49 -3.70
CA LEU A 146 -6.82 -8.56 -3.35
C LEU A 146 -7.18 -9.82 -4.12
N ILE A 147 -6.18 -10.45 -4.74
CA ILE A 147 -6.31 -11.71 -5.44
C ILE A 147 -5.31 -12.71 -4.90
N LYS A 148 -5.70 -13.99 -4.80
CA LYS A 148 -4.74 -15.07 -4.54
C LYS A 148 -4.07 -15.43 -5.86
N LYS A 149 -2.74 -15.39 -5.92
CA LYS A 149 -1.94 -15.86 -7.04
C LYS A 149 -2.26 -17.34 -7.25
N SER A 150 -2.71 -17.68 -8.45
CA SER A 150 -2.88 -19.09 -8.83
C SER A 150 -1.52 -19.78 -8.77
N SER A 151 -1.40 -20.83 -7.97
CA SER A 151 -0.23 -21.71 -7.99
C SER A 151 -0.05 -22.20 -9.43
N SER A 152 1.02 -21.77 -10.08
CA SER A 152 1.42 -22.22 -11.42
C SER A 152 2.09 -23.57 -11.34
#